data_AF-A0A5E7B923-F1
#
_entry.id   AF-A0A5E7B923-F1
#
_cell.length_a   1.000
_cell.length_b   1.000
_cell.length_c   1.000
_cell.angle_alpha   90.00
_cell.angle_beta   90.00
_cell.angle_gamma   90.00
#
_symmetry.space_group_name_H-M   'P 1'
#
loop_
_entity.id
_entity.type
_entity.pdbx_description
1 polymer ?
#
loop_
_entity_poly.entity_id
_entity_poly.type
_entity_poly.pdbx_seq_one_letter_code
_entity_poly.pdbx_strand_id
1 'polypeptide(L)'
;MGLREEIQADLAEAFDTDLADAVQLFTGEYLGHGVYDPVTEETTAQPVTYTGRGVLDNYDSRRIDNVNIKVGDVLLICLANETTDRPAIGHKVTIIDLLTGEPAVYTIVNPGVDPAVAHYEIQMRK
;
A
#
# COMPACT_ATOMS: atom_id res chain seq x y z
N MET A 1 -14.18 -14.35 19.56
CA MET A 1 -13.30 -14.28 18.39
C MET A 1 -14.22 -14.21 17.19
N GLY A 2 -14.29 -13.05 16.56
CA GLY A 2 -15.06 -12.88 15.32
C GLY A 2 -14.26 -13.40 14.12
N LEU A 3 -14.94 -13.79 13.04
CA LEU A 3 -14.32 -14.32 11.82
C LEU A 3 -13.18 -13.44 11.26
N ARG A 4 -13.28 -12.11 11.43
CA ARG A 4 -12.22 -11.17 11.05
C ARG A 4 -10.93 -11.38 11.84
N GLU A 5 -11.04 -11.61 13.15
CA GLU A 5 -9.86 -11.79 14.02
C GLU A 5 -9.16 -13.12 13.70
N GLU A 6 -9.93 -14.17 13.40
CA GLU A 6 -9.40 -15.47 12.98
C GLU A 6 -8.65 -15.34 11.64
N ILE A 7 -9.26 -14.71 10.62
CA ILE A 7 -8.60 -14.51 9.31
C ILE A 7 -7.33 -13.66 9.44
N GLN A 8 -7.36 -12.62 10.28
CA GLN A 8 -6.17 -11.78 10.49
C GLN A 8 -5.06 -12.53 11.21
N ALA A 9 -5.39 -13.41 12.15
CA ALA A 9 -4.41 -14.26 12.83
C ALA A 9 -3.78 -15.26 11.87
N ASP A 10 -4.59 -15.96 11.08
CA ASP A 10 -4.12 -16.95 10.09
C ASP A 10 -3.25 -16.28 9.01
N LEU A 11 -3.63 -15.08 8.55
CA LEU A 11 -2.86 -14.34 7.55
C LEU A 11 -1.54 -13.79 8.13
N ALA A 12 -1.54 -13.36 9.39
CA ALA A 12 -0.32 -12.94 10.08
C ALA A 12 0.64 -14.13 10.27
N GLU A 13 0.12 -15.30 10.65
CA GLU A 13 0.92 -16.53 10.74
C GLU A 13 1.53 -16.89 9.38
N ALA A 14 0.72 -16.89 8.31
CA ALA A 14 1.20 -17.15 6.96
C ALA A 14 2.27 -16.15 6.50
N PHE A 15 2.19 -14.88 6.93
CA PHE A 15 3.19 -13.85 6.63
C PHE A 15 4.53 -14.13 7.33
N ASP A 16 4.50 -14.72 8.53
CA ASP A 16 5.70 -15.05 9.30
C ASP A 16 6.28 -16.43 8.93
N THR A 17 5.49 -17.34 8.33
CA THR A 17 5.94 -18.68 7.93
C THR A 17 6.09 -18.83 6.41
N ASP A 18 4.98 -19.06 5.71
CA ASP A 18 4.95 -19.56 4.34
C ASP A 18 5.22 -18.47 3.29
N LEU A 19 4.91 -17.21 3.63
CA LEU A 19 5.10 -16.03 2.77
C LEU A 19 6.26 -15.15 3.25
N ALA A 20 7.05 -15.61 4.22
CA ALA A 20 8.09 -14.79 4.85
C ALA A 20 9.17 -14.29 3.88
N ASP A 21 9.40 -15.00 2.76
CA ASP A 21 10.34 -14.57 1.72
C ASP A 21 9.76 -13.49 0.79
N ALA A 22 8.44 -13.44 0.65
CA ALA A 22 7.73 -12.50 -0.21
C ALA A 22 7.23 -11.25 0.53
N VAL A 23 7.07 -11.35 1.86
CA VAL A 23 6.62 -10.24 2.71
C VAL A 23 7.71 -9.19 2.83
N GLN A 24 7.34 -7.94 2.59
CA GLN A 24 8.21 -6.80 2.72
C GLN A 24 7.61 -5.71 3.59
N LEU A 25 8.50 -4.93 4.20
CA LEU A 25 8.15 -3.72 4.90
C LEU A 25 7.93 -2.59 3.89
N PHE A 26 6.84 -1.85 4.04
CA PHE A 26 6.57 -0.66 3.26
C PHE A 26 6.36 0.56 4.15
N THR A 27 6.71 1.72 3.60
CA THR A 27 6.49 3.02 4.24
C THR A 27 5.66 3.89 3.31
N GLY A 28 4.42 4.16 3.71
CA GLY A 28 3.57 5.16 3.09
C GLY A 28 3.80 6.55 3.65
N GLU A 29 3.66 7.55 2.80
CA GLU A 29 3.74 8.97 3.13
C GLU A 29 2.63 9.73 2.40
N TYR A 30 1.98 10.64 3.12
CA TYR A 30 1.09 11.63 2.54
C TYR A 30 1.24 12.97 3.23
N LEU A 31 0.88 14.04 2.53
CA LEU A 31 0.83 15.37 3.14
C LEU A 31 -0.45 15.48 3.96
N GLY A 32 -0.30 15.70 5.27
CA GLY A 32 -1.43 15.92 6.17
C GLY A 32 -2.19 17.21 5.86
N HIS A 33 -3.21 17.50 6.67
CA HIS A 33 -4.02 18.70 6.50
C HIS A 33 -3.20 19.97 6.82
N GLY A 34 -2.68 20.61 5.78
CA GLY A 34 -2.07 21.94 5.87
C GLY A 34 -3.07 23.04 5.57
N VAL A 35 -2.90 24.19 6.22
CA VAL A 35 -3.47 25.44 5.72
C VAL A 35 -2.49 25.95 4.66
N TYR A 36 -2.99 26.20 3.46
CA TYR A 36 -2.21 26.86 2.41
C TYR A 36 -2.34 28.37 2.59
N ASP A 37 -1.22 29.06 2.77
CA ASP A 37 -1.18 30.52 2.77
C ASP A 37 -0.85 31.02 1.34
N PRO A 38 -1.80 31.66 0.63
CA PRO A 38 -1.58 32.11 -0.74
C PRO A 38 -0.65 33.33 -0.84
N VAL A 39 -0.25 33.93 0.29
CA VAL A 39 0.65 35.11 0.31
C VAL A 39 2.11 34.69 0.43
N THR A 40 2.41 33.69 1.28
CA THR A 40 3.77 33.15 1.43
C THR A 40 4.06 31.96 0.54
N GLU A 41 3.04 31.42 -0.14
CA GLU A 41 3.10 30.17 -0.91
C GLU A 41 3.53 28.96 -0.05
N GLU A 42 3.45 29.09 1.28
CA GLU A 42 3.85 28.05 2.22
C GLU A 42 2.62 27.24 2.67
N THR A 43 2.83 25.93 2.82
CA THR A 43 1.85 25.04 3.45
C THR A 43 2.37 24.60 4.81
N THR A 44 1.50 24.58 5.81
CA THR A 44 1.80 23.99 7.11
C THR A 44 1.60 22.47 7.13
N ALA A 45 1.31 21.85 5.97
CA ALA A 45 1.12 20.42 5.85
C ALA A 45 2.39 19.67 6.29
N GLN A 46 2.26 18.86 7.34
CA GLN A 46 3.32 17.96 7.76
C GLN A 46 3.18 16.62 7.04
N PRO A 47 4.30 15.99 6.62
CA PRO A 47 4.26 14.65 6.07
C PRO A 47 3.87 13.67 7.19
N VAL A 48 2.77 12.94 6.96
CA VAL A 48 2.34 11.84 7.82
C VAL A 48 2.85 10.56 7.17
N THR A 49 3.64 9.80 7.92
CA THR A 49 4.14 8.50 7.49
C THR A 49 3.38 7.38 8.19
N TYR A 50 3.17 6.29 7.47
CA TYR A 50 2.62 5.05 8.00
C TYR A 50 3.44 3.89 7.50
N THR A 51 3.55 2.85 8.33
CA THR A 51 4.27 1.63 8.00
C THR A 51 3.35 0.43 8.07
N GLY A 52 3.71 -0.61 7.34
CA GLY A 52 3.06 -1.91 7.37
C GLY A 52 3.91 -2.97 6.71
N ARG A 53 3.42 -4.21 6.75
CA ARG A 53 3.96 -5.34 6.00
C ARG A 53 2.98 -5.77 4.92
N GLY A 54 3.51 -6.15 3.77
CA GLY A 54 2.69 -6.60 2.66
C GLY A 54 3.47 -7.39 1.63
N VAL A 55 2.73 -7.99 0.71
CA VAL A 55 3.26 -8.72 -0.44
C VAL A 55 2.98 -7.93 -1.69
N LEU A 56 3.97 -7.85 -2.58
CA LEU A 56 3.81 -7.28 -3.91
C LEU A 56 3.42 -8.37 -4.91
N ASP A 57 2.50 -8.02 -5.79
CA ASP A 57 2.11 -8.86 -6.92
C ASP A 57 2.03 -8.04 -8.21
N ASN A 58 2.18 -8.72 -9.35
CA ASN A 58 2.05 -8.11 -10.67
C ASN A 58 0.66 -8.39 -11.25
N TYR A 59 0.13 -7.42 -12.00
CA TYR A 59 -1.12 -7.64 -12.72
C TYR A 59 -0.93 -8.65 -13.87
N ASP A 60 -1.93 -9.53 -14.03
CA ASP A 60 -1.98 -10.43 -15.18
C ASP A 60 -1.98 -9.63 -16.48
N SER A 61 -1.11 -10.03 -17.41
CA SER A 61 -0.92 -9.36 -18.71
C SER A 61 -2.22 -9.16 -19.51
N ARG A 62 -3.24 -10.00 -19.33
CA ARG A 62 -4.54 -9.87 -20.01
C ARG A 62 -5.44 -8.80 -19.40
N ARG A 63 -5.18 -8.41 -18.14
CA ARG A 63 -5.90 -7.33 -17.44
C ARG A 63 -5.31 -5.95 -17.73
N ILE A 64 -4.11 -5.89 -18.32
CA ILE A 64 -3.44 -4.64 -18.67
C ILE A 64 -4.12 -4.06 -19.92
N ASP A 65 -4.95 -3.04 -19.73
CA ASP A 65 -5.65 -2.35 -20.81
C ASP A 65 -4.98 -1.02 -21.22
N ASN A 66 -3.88 -0.63 -20.56
CA ASN A 66 -3.17 0.65 -20.72
C ASN A 66 -4.02 1.90 -20.44
N VAL A 67 -5.25 1.76 -19.96
CA VAL A 67 -6.12 2.88 -19.56
C VAL A 67 -6.32 2.88 -18.05
N ASN A 68 -6.83 1.78 -17.49
CA ASN A 68 -7.05 1.63 -16.05
C ASN A 68 -5.84 0.97 -15.37
N ILE A 69 -5.31 -0.09 -15.98
CA ILE A 69 -4.11 -0.80 -15.52
C ILE A 69 -3.03 -0.61 -16.58
N LYS A 70 -1.94 0.07 -16.22
CA LYS A 70 -0.80 0.31 -17.11
C LYS A 70 0.26 -0.77 -16.94
N VAL A 71 1.07 -0.95 -17.97
CA VAL A 71 2.28 -1.79 -17.88
C VAL A 71 3.18 -1.21 -16.79
N GLY A 72 3.53 -2.02 -15.79
CA GLY A 72 4.34 -1.62 -14.64
C GLY A 72 3.54 -1.19 -13.41
N ASP A 73 2.21 -1.24 -13.45
CA ASP A 73 1.41 -1.18 -12.23
C ASP A 73 1.63 -2.45 -11.40
N VAL A 74 1.67 -2.28 -10.09
CA VAL A 74 1.85 -3.36 -9.11
C VAL A 74 0.71 -3.34 -8.10
N LEU A 75 0.39 -4.50 -7.54
CA LEU A 75 -0.59 -4.68 -6.48
C LEU A 75 0.15 -4.89 -5.16
N LEU A 76 -0.18 -4.12 -4.14
CA LEU A 76 0.28 -4.35 -2.76
C LEU A 76 -0.88 -4.92 -1.95
N ILE A 77 -0.66 -6.11 -1.39
CA ILE A 77 -1.59 -6.75 -0.47
C ILE A 77 -1.00 -6.62 0.93
N CYS A 78 -1.67 -5.89 1.81
CA CYS A 78 -1.22 -5.70 3.18
C CYS A 78 -2.31 -5.92 4.21
N LEU A 79 -1.89 -6.27 5.42
CA LEU A 79 -2.78 -6.56 6.53
C LEU A 79 -3.34 -5.26 7.13
N ALA A 80 -4.66 -5.21 7.32
CA ALA A 80 -5.33 -4.00 7.77
C ALA A 80 -5.11 -3.68 9.26
N ASN A 81 -4.81 -4.70 10.07
CA ASN A 81 -4.46 -4.57 11.48
C ASN A 81 -3.01 -4.11 11.70
N GLU A 82 -2.11 -4.40 10.76
CA GLU A 82 -0.69 -4.02 10.86
C GLU A 82 -0.40 -2.64 10.26
N THR A 83 -1.26 -2.18 9.34
CA THR A 83 -1.10 -0.87 8.73
C THR A 83 -1.54 0.22 9.70
N THR A 84 -0.62 1.12 10.03
CA THR A 84 -0.84 2.19 11.03
C THR A 84 -1.86 3.25 10.59
N ASP A 85 -2.03 3.47 9.29
CA ASP A 85 -2.98 4.42 8.73
C ASP A 85 -3.66 3.86 7.47
N ARG A 86 -4.71 4.51 6.97
CA ARG A 86 -5.45 4.01 5.80
C ARG A 86 -4.80 4.50 4.51
N PRO A 87 -4.34 3.58 3.64
CA PRO A 87 -3.81 3.96 2.34
C PRO A 87 -4.91 4.60 1.49
N ALA A 88 -4.64 5.77 0.92
CA ALA A 88 -5.57 6.49 0.06
C ALA A 88 -4.93 6.91 -1.27
N ILE A 89 -5.77 7.27 -2.24
CA ILE A 89 -5.34 7.72 -3.57
C ILE A 89 -4.37 8.90 -3.43
N GLY A 90 -3.25 8.84 -4.14
CA GLY A 90 -2.24 9.91 -4.15
C GLY A 90 -1.19 9.82 -3.04
N HIS A 91 -1.30 8.88 -2.10
CA HIS A 91 -0.23 8.60 -1.15
C HIS A 91 0.98 8.00 -1.88
N LYS A 92 2.18 8.28 -1.37
CA LYS A 92 3.44 7.70 -1.87
C LYS A 92 3.84 6.55 -0.98
N VAL A 93 4.13 5.39 -1.56
CA VAL A 93 4.56 4.18 -0.84
C VAL A 93 5.95 3.81 -1.29
N THR A 94 6.86 3.68 -0.34
CA THR A 94 8.22 3.19 -0.57
C THR A 94 8.30 1.72 -0.16
N ILE A 95 8.69 0.86 -1.09
CA ILE A 95 8.82 -0.59 -0.90
C ILE A 95 9.94 -1.12 -1.83
N ILE A 96 10.51 -2.30 -1.54
CA ILE A 96 11.52 -2.88 -2.43
C ILE A 96 10.83 -3.42 -3.69
N ASP A 97 11.28 -2.90 -4.82
CA ASP A 97 10.79 -3.28 -6.14
C ASP A 97 11.10 -4.75 -6.43
N LEU A 98 10.12 -5.52 -6.90
CA LEU A 98 10.29 -6.93 -7.23
C LEU A 98 11.24 -7.17 -8.42
N LEU A 99 11.34 -6.21 -9.34
CA LEU A 99 12.19 -6.33 -10.53
C LEU A 99 13.63 -5.93 -10.25
N THR A 100 13.85 -4.85 -9.48
CA THR A 100 15.22 -4.33 -9.26
C THR A 100 15.82 -4.73 -7.92
N GLY A 101 15.03 -5.15 -6.93
CA GLY A 101 15.50 -5.42 -5.58
C GLY A 101 15.95 -4.15 -4.83
N GLU A 102 15.57 -2.97 -5.33
CA GLU A 102 15.91 -1.67 -4.75
C GLU A 102 14.66 -0.95 -4.24
N PRO A 103 14.77 -0.06 -3.23
CA PRO A 103 13.64 0.74 -2.76
C PRO A 103 13.14 1.64 -3.89
N ALA A 104 11.88 1.46 -4.26
CA ALA A 104 11.18 2.29 -5.23
C ALA A 104 9.99 3.00 -4.57
N VAL A 105 9.72 4.21 -5.05
CA VAL A 105 8.57 5.00 -4.63
C VAL A 105 7.46 4.80 -5.65
N TYR A 106 6.31 4.35 -5.17
CA TYR A 106 5.09 4.17 -5.94
C TYR A 106 4.02 5.13 -5.44
N THR A 107 3.11 5.53 -6.31
CA THR A 107 1.93 6.32 -5.97
C THR A 107 0.69 5.43 -5.99
N ILE A 108 -0.17 5.56 -4.98
CA ILE A 108 -1.43 4.82 -4.90
C ILE A 108 -2.41 5.38 -5.94
N VAL A 109 -2.86 4.52 -6.84
CA VAL A 109 -3.86 4.85 -7.86
C VAL A 109 -5.25 4.48 -7.38
N ASN A 110 -5.40 3.28 -6.80
CA ASN A 110 -6.69 2.78 -6.35
C ASN A 110 -6.51 1.91 -5.10
N PRO A 111 -6.96 2.39 -3.92
CA PRO A 111 -7.00 1.58 -2.71
C PRO A 111 -8.28 0.73 -2.67
N GLY A 112 -8.14 -0.59 -2.74
CA GLY A 112 -9.17 -1.56 -2.46
C GLY A 112 -9.12 -1.98 -0.99
N VAL A 113 -10.30 -2.13 -0.38
CA VAL A 113 -10.44 -2.70 0.96
C VAL A 113 -11.37 -3.90 0.89
N ASP A 114 -10.95 -4.99 1.50
CA ASP A 114 -11.79 -6.18 1.63
C ASP A 114 -13.05 -5.86 2.48
N PRO A 115 -14.24 -6.37 2.13
CA PRO A 115 -15.47 -6.12 2.89
C PRO A 115 -15.42 -6.60 4.34
N ALA A 116 -14.60 -7.59 4.68
CA ALA A 116 -14.36 -8.01 6.07
C ALA A 116 -13.32 -7.12 6.78
N VAL A 117 -12.71 -6.16 6.08
CA VAL A 117 -11.65 -5.26 6.55
C VAL A 117 -10.49 -6.07 7.17
N ALA A 118 -10.18 -7.20 6.53
CA ALA A 118 -9.08 -8.07 6.94
C ALA A 118 -7.76 -7.59 6.33
N HIS A 119 -7.78 -7.22 5.05
CA HIS A 119 -6.60 -6.79 4.28
C HIS A 119 -6.97 -5.64 3.32
N TYR A 120 -5.94 -4.96 2.83
CA TYR A 120 -6.01 -3.95 1.78
C TYR A 120 -5.38 -4.50 0.50
N GLU A 121 -6.00 -4.19 -0.63
CA GLU A 121 -5.51 -4.48 -1.98
C GLU A 121 -5.28 -3.16 -2.71
N ILE A 122 -4.03 -2.76 -2.87
CA ILE A 122 -3.69 -1.40 -3.29
C ILE A 122 -3.04 -1.44 -4.66
N GLN A 123 -3.70 -0.85 -5.66
CA GLN A 123 -3.07 -0.60 -6.95
C GLN A 123 -2.10 0.57 -6.84
N MET A 124 -0.83 0.31 -7.18
CA MET A 124 0.22 1.30 -7.15
C MET A 124 0.89 1.44 -8.52
N ARG A 125 1.39 2.64 -8.79
CA ARG A 125 2.07 2.99 -10.05
C ARG A 125 3.33 3.77 -9.75
N LYS A 126 4.40 3.45 -10.48
CA LYS A 126 5.67 4.18 -10.43
C LYS A 126 5.57 5.54 -11.12
#